data_AF-A0A8T0JWS3-F1
#
_entry.id   AF-A0A8T0JWS3-F1
#
_cell.length_a   1.000
_cell.length_b   1.000
_cell.length_c   1.000
_cell.angle_alpha   90.00
_cell.angle_beta   90.00
_cell.angle_gamma   90.00
#
_symmetry.space_group_name_H-M   'P 1'
#
loop_
_entity.id
_entity.type
_entity.pdbx_description
1 polymer ?
#
loop_
_entity_poly.entity_id
_entity_poly.type
_entity_poly.pdbx_seq_one_letter_code
_entity_poly.pdbx_strand_id
1 'polypeptide(L)'
;MMETFGASISEVRNVATGNSNDGTVEMEGFKQRVDEIISKVDKLEQKVHDVENFYSSVNKKQTNMLKGNSTTKDKEKHVPSIKKQQQDALKRMQDLMRQFGTILRQITQHKWAWPFMQPVDVEGLGLHDYYEVIDKPMDFSTIKNQMEAKDGTGYKHIREICADVRLVFKNAMKYNDEKSDVHVMAKTLLAKFEEKWLQLLPKVTEEETRREEEEAEAQLALQVAQEAAQAKMARDLSNELYEVDVILEELREMVLKRCRKMSTEEKRKLGDGLIRLSPDDLSKALEIVAQSNPSFQATAEEVDLDMDAQSESTLWRLKYFVKEALEVQGKNSGSMGGNENQNNNKRKREFCDAIAKTKKKTKKTT
;
A
#
# COMPACT_ATOMS: atom_id res chain seq x y z
N MET A 1 -10.05 6.47 17.92
CA MET A 1 -10.35 7.09 19.22
C MET A 1 -9.18 6.81 20.14
N MET A 2 -8.54 7.89 20.61
CA MET A 2 -7.49 7.86 21.65
C MET A 2 -8.08 7.30 22.94
N GLU A 3 -7.35 6.42 23.63
CA GLU A 3 -7.32 6.41 25.10
C GLU A 3 -5.91 6.06 25.59
N THR A 4 -5.29 7.06 26.19
CA THR A 4 -4.12 6.98 27.05
C THR A 4 -4.51 6.37 28.39
N PHE A 5 -3.87 5.30 28.84
CA PHE A 5 -3.93 4.86 30.23
C PHE A 5 -2.53 4.55 30.75
N GLY A 6 -1.98 5.50 31.48
CA GLY A 6 -0.92 5.24 32.44
C GLY A 6 -1.50 4.54 33.65
N ALA A 7 -0.83 3.48 34.12
CA ALA A 7 -1.07 2.91 35.44
C ALA A 7 0.27 2.51 36.06
N SER A 8 0.54 3.11 37.21
CA SER A 8 1.68 2.90 38.09
C SER A 8 1.91 1.42 38.41
N ILE A 9 3.15 0.96 38.25
CA ILE A 9 3.65 -0.24 38.92
C ILE A 9 4.24 0.20 40.27
N SER A 10 3.37 0.32 41.26
CA SER A 10 3.76 0.31 42.67
C SER A 10 3.47 -1.07 43.25
N GLU A 11 4.40 -1.55 44.08
CA GLU A 11 4.38 -2.78 44.88
C GLU A 11 4.93 -4.06 44.24
N VAL A 12 6.26 -4.18 44.28
CA VAL A 12 6.90 -5.35 44.91
C VAL A 12 8.11 -4.84 45.70
N ARG A 13 7.98 -4.67 47.01
CA ARG A 13 9.12 -4.47 47.92
C ARG A 13 9.15 -5.56 48.98
N ASN A 14 10.36 -6.09 49.16
CA ASN A 14 10.89 -6.91 50.25
C ASN A 14 10.54 -8.39 50.26
N VAL A 15 11.52 -9.24 49.94
CA VAL A 15 12.39 -9.87 50.96
C VAL A 15 13.75 -10.20 50.32
N ALA A 16 14.82 -9.61 50.85
CA ALA A 16 16.14 -10.23 51.11
C ALA A 16 17.20 -9.13 51.26
N THR A 17 17.53 -8.82 52.51
CA THR A 17 18.70 -8.06 52.91
C THR A 17 19.98 -8.81 52.55
N GLY A 18 20.82 -8.21 51.71
CA GLY A 18 22.18 -8.69 51.43
C GLY A 18 22.83 -7.90 50.29
N ASN A 19 23.75 -6.99 50.63
CA ASN A 19 24.69 -6.25 49.78
C ASN A 19 24.63 -6.52 48.27
N SER A 20 24.21 -5.53 47.46
CA SER A 20 24.65 -5.36 46.06
C SER A 20 24.00 -4.14 45.39
N ASN A 21 24.64 -2.97 45.46
CA ASN A 21 24.31 -1.83 44.58
C ASN A 21 24.53 -2.16 43.08
N ASP A 22 25.18 -3.29 42.79
CA ASP A 22 25.51 -3.79 41.45
C ASP A 22 24.30 -4.47 40.76
N GLY A 23 23.46 -5.19 41.52
CA GLY A 23 22.35 -5.97 40.95
C GLY A 23 21.14 -5.13 40.51
N THR A 24 20.90 -3.97 41.14
CA THR A 24 19.79 -3.07 40.78
C THR A 24 20.03 -2.30 39.49
N VAL A 25 21.28 -1.90 39.23
CA VAL A 25 21.66 -1.17 38.00
C VAL A 25 21.63 -2.12 36.79
N GLU A 26 22.09 -3.36 36.96
CA GLU A 26 22.03 -4.39 35.92
C GLU A 26 20.59 -4.82 35.58
N MET A 27 19.70 -4.92 36.58
CA MET A 27 18.29 -5.27 36.38
C MET A 27 17.49 -4.17 35.68
N GLU A 28 17.78 -2.89 35.97
CA GLU A 28 17.21 -1.76 35.23
C GLU A 28 17.69 -1.79 33.76
N GLY A 29 18.97 -2.12 33.52
CA GLY A 29 19.51 -2.28 32.16
C GLY A 29 18.90 -3.44 31.38
N PHE A 30 18.54 -4.55 32.05
CA PHE A 30 17.79 -5.65 31.42
C PHE A 30 16.37 -5.22 31.03
N LYS A 31 15.67 -4.54 31.96
CA LYS A 31 14.33 -4.02 31.72
C LYS A 31 14.31 -3.03 30.55
N GLN A 32 15.28 -2.13 30.49
CA GLN A 32 15.44 -1.18 29.38
C GLN A 32 15.62 -1.90 28.03
N ARG A 33 16.44 -2.95 27.96
CA ARG A 33 16.59 -3.75 26.72
C ARG A 33 15.30 -4.45 26.30
N VAL A 34 14.51 -4.95 27.25
CA VAL A 34 13.21 -5.56 26.96
C VAL A 34 12.23 -4.51 26.44
N ASP A 35 12.17 -3.33 27.06
CA ASP A 35 11.30 -2.22 26.62
C ASP A 35 11.68 -1.72 25.21
N GLU A 36 12.97 -1.68 24.89
CA GLU A 36 13.46 -1.35 23.55
C GLU A 36 13.00 -2.36 22.49
N ILE A 37 13.02 -3.66 22.81
CA ILE A 37 12.53 -4.71 21.90
C ILE A 37 11.03 -4.59 21.68
N ILE A 38 10.25 -4.38 22.75
CA ILE A 38 8.79 -4.21 22.64
C ILE A 38 8.48 -3.04 21.70
N SER A 39 9.13 -1.89 21.89
CA SER A 39 8.95 -0.73 21.01
C SER A 39 9.36 -1.00 19.55
N LYS A 40 10.42 -1.80 19.32
CA LYS A 40 10.82 -2.21 17.97
C LYS A 40 9.78 -3.14 17.33
N VAL A 41 9.25 -4.10 18.07
CA VAL A 41 8.21 -5.03 17.60
C VAL A 41 6.94 -4.28 17.24
N ASP A 42 6.46 -3.36 18.07
CA ASP A 42 5.26 -2.55 17.79
C ASP A 42 5.40 -1.76 16.48
N LYS A 43 6.59 -1.18 16.23
CA LYS A 43 6.89 -0.46 14.99
C LYS A 43 6.93 -1.39 13.79
N LEU A 44 7.47 -2.59 13.95
CA LEU A 44 7.50 -3.60 12.89
C LEU A 44 6.12 -4.11 12.52
N GLU A 45 5.25 -4.37 13.50
CA GLU A 45 3.87 -4.77 13.27
C GLU A 45 3.12 -3.74 12.43
N GLN A 46 3.27 -2.45 12.73
CA GLN A 46 2.64 -1.39 11.95
C GLN A 46 3.15 -1.36 10.50
N LYS A 47 4.47 -1.46 10.29
CA LYS A 47 5.04 -1.47 8.93
C LYS A 47 4.64 -2.72 8.15
N VAL A 48 4.53 -3.89 8.79
CA VAL A 48 4.04 -5.12 8.17
C VAL A 48 2.59 -4.95 7.72
N HIS A 49 1.75 -4.34 8.56
CA HIS A 49 0.37 -4.02 8.21
C HIS A 49 0.27 -3.10 6.98
N ASP A 50 1.16 -2.10 6.86
CA ASP A 50 1.21 -1.21 5.71
C ASP A 50 1.57 -1.95 4.41
N VAL A 51 2.51 -2.90 4.48
CA VAL A 51 2.88 -3.76 3.34
C VAL A 51 1.74 -4.72 2.97
N GLU A 52 1.10 -5.37 3.94
CA GLU A 52 -0.05 -6.26 3.71
C GLU A 52 -1.22 -5.53 3.07
N ASN A 53 -1.50 -4.30 3.52
CA ASN A 53 -2.54 -3.46 2.95
C ASN A 53 -2.26 -3.11 1.50
N PHE A 54 -1.00 -2.84 1.14
CA PHE A 54 -0.65 -2.61 -0.26
C PHE A 54 -0.97 -3.82 -1.13
N TYR A 55 -0.45 -5.01 -0.80
CA TYR A 55 -0.67 -6.21 -1.62
C TYR A 55 -2.15 -6.62 -1.67
N SER A 56 -2.88 -6.42 -0.57
CA SER A 56 -4.34 -6.62 -0.52
C SER A 56 -5.10 -5.62 -1.42
N SER A 57 -4.61 -4.39 -1.54
CA SER A 57 -5.19 -3.36 -2.41
C SER A 57 -4.87 -3.59 -3.90
N VAL A 58 -3.68 -4.12 -4.21
CA VAL A 58 -3.27 -4.47 -5.58
C VAL A 58 -4.12 -5.61 -6.14
N ASN A 59 -4.39 -6.65 -5.34
CA ASN A 59 -5.30 -7.74 -5.72
C ASN A 59 -6.73 -7.28 -5.97
N LYS A 60 -7.18 -6.19 -5.32
CA LYS A 60 -8.51 -5.60 -5.57
C LYS A 60 -8.54 -4.67 -6.79
N LYS A 61 -7.45 -3.93 -7.06
CA LYS A 61 -7.35 -2.98 -8.19
C LYS A 61 -7.31 -3.63 -9.58
N GLN A 62 -7.04 -4.93 -9.69
CA GLN A 62 -7.25 -5.69 -10.95
C GLN A 62 -8.72 -5.69 -11.41
N THR A 63 -9.68 -5.29 -10.56
CA THR A 63 -11.11 -5.24 -10.92
C THR A 63 -11.69 -3.84 -11.13
N ASN A 64 -10.97 -2.75 -10.84
CA ASN A 64 -11.45 -1.38 -11.11
C ASN A 64 -10.28 -0.39 -11.16
N MET A 65 -9.84 -0.04 -12.37
CA MET A 65 -8.92 1.07 -12.62
C MET A 65 -9.69 2.38 -12.60
N LEU A 66 -9.38 3.27 -11.64
CA LEU A 66 -9.21 4.72 -11.80
C LEU A 66 -9.09 5.40 -10.42
N LYS A 67 -8.20 6.41 -10.36
CA LYS A 67 -7.99 7.45 -9.32
C LYS A 67 -7.13 7.11 -8.10
N GLY A 68 -6.12 7.97 -7.89
CA GLY A 68 -5.78 8.46 -6.56
C GLY A 68 -4.30 8.56 -6.21
N ASN A 69 -3.79 9.79 -6.15
CA ASN A 69 -2.49 10.25 -5.64
C ASN A 69 -1.99 9.58 -4.33
N SER A 70 -0.67 9.46 -4.16
CA SER A 70 0.10 10.31 -3.20
C SER A 70 1.61 10.06 -3.23
N THR A 71 2.35 11.17 -3.38
CA THR A 71 3.65 11.52 -2.79
C THR A 71 4.55 10.44 -2.14
N THR A 72 5.72 10.23 -2.75
CA THR A 72 6.99 10.03 -2.02
C THR A 72 8.14 10.75 -2.75
N LYS A 73 8.97 11.43 -1.94
CA LYS A 73 10.16 12.16 -2.37
C LYS A 73 11.29 11.15 -2.61
N ASP A 74 11.61 10.89 -3.87
CA ASP A 74 12.98 10.58 -4.31
C ASP A 74 13.04 10.84 -5.82
N LYS A 75 13.39 12.08 -6.16
CA LYS A 75 13.19 12.67 -7.50
C LYS A 75 14.49 13.29 -8.00
N GLU A 76 15.57 12.52 -8.17
CA GLU A 76 16.78 13.11 -8.75
C GLU A 76 17.41 12.38 -9.94
N LYS A 77 17.07 11.12 -10.25
CA LYS A 77 17.70 10.43 -11.40
C LYS A 77 16.78 10.20 -12.62
N HIS A 78 15.46 10.11 -12.46
CA HIS A 78 14.54 9.83 -13.58
C HIS A 78 13.72 11.03 -14.09
N VAL A 79 13.74 12.15 -13.35
CA VAL A 79 12.96 13.37 -13.63
C VAL A 79 13.41 14.14 -14.89
N PRO A 80 14.70 14.18 -15.27
CA PRO A 80 15.12 14.91 -16.47
C PRO A 80 14.57 14.30 -17.78
N SER A 81 14.46 12.98 -17.86
CA SER A 81 14.02 12.28 -19.09
C SER A 81 12.53 12.47 -19.37
N ILE A 82 11.68 12.37 -18.34
CA ILE A 82 10.22 12.52 -18.46
C ILE A 82 9.85 13.97 -18.83
N LYS A 83 10.54 14.95 -18.23
CA LYS A 83 10.32 16.38 -18.57
C LYS A 83 10.70 16.67 -20.02
N LYS A 84 11.77 16.05 -20.54
CA LYS A 84 12.20 16.19 -21.92
C LYS A 84 11.21 15.54 -22.90
N GLN A 85 10.73 14.32 -22.62
CA GLN A 85 9.69 13.65 -23.41
C GLN A 85 8.40 14.47 -23.48
N GLN A 86 7.93 15.02 -22.36
CA GLN A 86 6.73 15.89 -22.36
C GLN A 86 6.92 17.17 -23.17
N GLN A 87 8.10 17.80 -23.09
CA GLN A 87 8.40 19.00 -23.86
C GLN A 87 8.47 18.71 -25.36
N ASP A 88 9.06 17.59 -25.74
CA ASP A 88 9.14 17.15 -27.14
C ASP A 88 7.74 16.80 -27.69
N ALA A 89 6.87 16.19 -26.88
CA ALA A 89 5.49 15.85 -27.26
C ALA A 89 4.63 17.11 -27.45
N LEU A 90 4.85 18.14 -26.62
CA LEU A 90 4.22 19.44 -26.78
C LEU A 90 4.67 20.11 -28.09
N LYS A 91 5.97 20.07 -28.39
CA LYS A 91 6.55 20.67 -29.60
C LYS A 91 6.01 20.01 -30.87
N ARG A 92 5.96 18.67 -30.94
CA ARG A 92 5.39 17.95 -32.10
C ARG A 92 3.92 18.27 -32.33
N MET A 93 3.13 18.34 -31.25
CA MET A 93 1.72 18.75 -31.36
C MET A 93 1.58 20.20 -31.85
N GLN A 94 2.43 21.12 -31.38
CA GLN A 94 2.46 22.49 -31.89
C GLN A 94 2.82 22.55 -33.37
N ASP A 95 3.76 21.72 -33.83
CA ASP A 95 4.14 21.63 -35.25
C ASP A 95 3.00 21.08 -36.11
N LEU A 96 2.23 20.10 -35.61
CA LEU A 96 1.03 19.60 -36.29
C LEU A 96 -0.09 20.65 -36.31
N MET A 97 -0.32 21.37 -35.21
CA MET A 97 -1.26 22.48 -35.13
C MET A 97 -0.91 23.59 -36.13
N ARG A 98 0.39 23.92 -36.28
CA ARG A 98 0.86 24.90 -37.28
C ARG A 98 0.66 24.42 -38.72
N GLN A 99 0.90 23.14 -39.00
CA GLN A 99 0.60 22.53 -40.31
C GLN A 99 -0.90 22.58 -40.61
N PHE A 100 -1.74 22.21 -39.64
CA PHE A 100 -3.19 22.30 -39.75
C PHE A 100 -3.65 23.76 -39.97
N GLY A 101 -3.12 24.72 -39.22
CA GLY A 101 -3.41 26.14 -39.42
C GLY A 101 -3.05 26.64 -40.83
N THR A 102 -2.08 26.03 -41.50
CA THR A 102 -1.79 26.31 -42.92
C THR A 102 -2.83 25.74 -43.86
N ILE A 103 -3.35 24.55 -43.59
CA ILE A 103 -4.48 23.97 -44.33
C ILE A 103 -5.70 24.87 -44.17
N LEU A 104 -6.05 25.23 -42.93
CA LEU A 104 -7.20 26.08 -42.64
C LEU A 104 -7.08 27.42 -43.35
N ARG A 105 -5.90 28.06 -43.31
CA ARG A 105 -5.63 29.31 -44.03
C ARG A 105 -5.88 29.20 -45.54
N GLN A 106 -5.48 28.08 -46.17
CA GLN A 106 -5.72 27.86 -47.60
C GLN A 106 -7.20 27.70 -47.94
N ILE A 107 -8.00 27.17 -47.01
CA ILE A 107 -9.45 27.08 -47.16
C ILE A 107 -10.10 28.45 -46.95
N THR A 108 -9.74 29.16 -45.88
CA THR A 108 -10.33 30.48 -45.54
C THR A 108 -9.95 31.59 -46.51
N GLN A 109 -8.82 31.47 -47.22
CA GLN A 109 -8.40 32.42 -48.27
C GLN A 109 -9.00 32.10 -49.65
N HIS A 110 -9.75 31.01 -49.77
CA HIS A 110 -10.40 30.69 -51.04
C HIS A 110 -11.47 31.74 -51.39
N LYS A 111 -11.61 32.07 -52.67
CA LYS A 111 -12.62 33.04 -53.16
C LYS A 111 -14.07 32.71 -52.78
N TRP A 112 -14.34 31.45 -52.43
CA TRP A 112 -15.66 30.97 -52.01
C TRP A 112 -15.80 30.80 -50.50
N ALA A 113 -14.82 31.20 -49.70
CA ALA A 113 -14.87 31.02 -48.25
C ALA A 113 -15.75 32.05 -47.54
N TRP A 114 -16.04 33.19 -48.19
CA TRP A 114 -16.66 34.35 -47.56
C TRP A 114 -17.97 34.07 -46.79
N PRO A 115 -18.89 33.17 -47.20
CA PRO A 115 -20.12 32.91 -46.44
C PRO A 115 -19.87 32.20 -45.11
N PHE A 116 -18.71 31.56 -44.97
CA PHE A 116 -18.36 30.70 -43.84
C PHE A 116 -17.42 31.39 -42.84
N MET A 117 -17.08 32.66 -43.09
CA MET A 117 -16.07 33.39 -42.31
C MET A 117 -16.58 33.90 -40.97
N GLN A 118 -17.89 34.12 -40.84
CA GLN A 118 -18.55 34.64 -39.64
C GLN A 118 -19.80 33.78 -39.36
N PRO A 119 -20.35 33.84 -38.12
CA PRO A 119 -21.65 33.23 -37.84
C PRO A 119 -22.70 33.70 -38.83
N VAL A 120 -23.66 32.82 -39.17
CA VAL A 120 -24.74 33.16 -40.09
C VAL A 120 -25.59 34.27 -39.47
N ASP A 121 -25.71 35.39 -40.19
CA ASP A 121 -26.55 36.53 -39.81
C ASP A 121 -28.02 36.23 -40.15
N VAL A 122 -28.67 35.46 -39.26
CA VAL A 122 -30.05 35.01 -39.47
C VAL A 122 -31.05 36.16 -39.50
N GLU A 123 -30.79 37.25 -38.75
CA GLU A 123 -31.66 38.42 -38.73
C GLU A 123 -31.51 39.24 -40.02
N GLY A 124 -30.27 39.56 -40.42
CA GLY A 124 -29.98 40.32 -41.63
C GLY A 124 -30.39 39.60 -42.92
N LEU A 125 -30.43 38.27 -42.91
CA LEU A 125 -30.85 37.43 -44.04
C LEU A 125 -32.32 36.97 -43.97
N GLY A 126 -33.04 37.27 -42.88
CA GLY A 126 -34.44 36.87 -42.70
C GLY A 126 -34.66 35.36 -42.59
N LEU A 127 -33.71 34.64 -41.98
CA LEU A 127 -33.70 33.18 -41.84
C LEU A 127 -34.32 32.75 -40.51
N HIS A 128 -35.65 32.77 -40.44
CA HIS A 128 -36.38 32.52 -39.18
C HIS A 128 -36.32 31.06 -38.67
N ASP A 129 -36.05 30.11 -39.56
CA ASP A 129 -36.01 28.66 -39.29
C ASP A 129 -34.58 28.11 -39.11
N TYR A 130 -33.54 28.95 -39.22
CA TYR A 130 -32.15 28.49 -39.23
C TYR A 130 -31.78 27.67 -37.99
N TYR A 131 -32.15 28.13 -36.79
CA TYR A 131 -31.86 27.40 -35.55
C TYR A 131 -32.83 26.23 -35.27
N GLU A 132 -33.91 26.11 -36.03
CA GLU A 132 -34.77 24.91 -36.02
C GLU A 132 -34.15 23.79 -36.87
N VAL A 133 -33.46 24.17 -37.96
CA VAL A 133 -32.80 23.24 -38.87
C VAL A 133 -31.38 22.91 -38.43
N ILE A 134 -30.63 23.86 -37.88
CA ILE A 134 -29.20 23.73 -37.54
C ILE A 134 -29.00 23.72 -36.01
N ASP A 135 -28.65 22.54 -35.50
CA ASP A 135 -28.49 22.30 -34.05
C ASP A 135 -27.26 22.98 -33.45
N LYS A 136 -26.12 22.93 -34.16
CA LYS A 136 -24.85 23.50 -33.70
C LYS A 136 -24.28 24.39 -34.82
N PRO A 137 -24.61 25.69 -34.85
CA PRO A 137 -23.98 26.65 -35.77
C PRO A 137 -22.47 26.65 -35.61
N MET A 138 -21.74 26.85 -36.71
CA MET A 138 -20.28 26.90 -36.72
C MET A 138 -19.78 27.72 -37.90
N ASP A 139 -18.66 28.41 -37.71
CA ASP A 139 -18.01 29.26 -38.71
C ASP A 139 -16.50 29.36 -38.45
N PHE A 140 -15.74 29.90 -39.41
CA PHE A 140 -14.29 29.96 -39.29
C PHE A 140 -13.77 30.93 -38.23
N SER A 141 -14.52 31.98 -37.87
CA SER A 141 -14.11 32.87 -36.78
C SER A 141 -14.27 32.19 -35.42
N THR A 142 -15.35 31.44 -35.22
CA THR A 142 -15.55 30.62 -34.02
C THR A 142 -14.45 29.56 -33.88
N ILE A 143 -14.14 28.83 -34.95
CA ILE A 143 -13.04 27.85 -34.96
C ILE A 143 -11.70 28.52 -34.63
N LYS A 144 -11.41 29.67 -35.24
CA LYS A 144 -10.17 30.40 -34.99
C LYS A 144 -10.06 30.86 -33.54
N ASN A 145 -11.11 31.44 -32.98
CA ASN A 145 -11.13 31.89 -31.59
C ASN A 145 -10.89 30.71 -30.63
N GLN A 146 -11.51 29.56 -30.92
CA GLN A 146 -11.35 28.34 -30.12
C GLN A 146 -9.92 27.74 -30.24
N MET A 147 -9.26 27.87 -31.40
CA MET A 147 -7.86 27.47 -31.57
C MET A 147 -6.90 28.39 -30.80
N GLU A 148 -7.25 29.67 -30.63
CA GLU A 148 -6.41 30.69 -29.99
C GLU A 148 -6.72 30.88 -28.49
N ALA A 149 -7.69 30.14 -27.94
CA ALA A 149 -8.12 30.22 -26.55
C ALA A 149 -6.98 29.88 -25.57
N LYS A 150 -6.75 30.76 -24.59
CA LYS A 150 -5.65 30.66 -23.61
C LYS A 150 -6.07 30.16 -22.23
N ASP A 151 -7.37 30.10 -21.97
CA ASP A 151 -7.98 29.72 -20.70
C ASP A 151 -8.14 28.20 -20.53
N GLY A 152 -7.64 27.41 -21.49
CA GLY A 152 -7.73 25.96 -21.50
C GLY A 152 -9.06 25.42 -22.02
N THR A 153 -9.95 26.28 -22.52
CA THR A 153 -11.20 25.85 -23.18
C THR A 153 -10.99 25.45 -24.63
N GLY A 154 -9.85 25.80 -25.23
CA GLY A 154 -9.52 25.53 -26.63
C GLY A 154 -9.38 24.04 -26.98
N TYR A 155 -9.20 23.77 -28.27
CA TYR A 155 -9.10 22.40 -28.78
C TYR A 155 -7.91 21.64 -28.19
N LYS A 156 -8.14 20.39 -27.82
CA LYS A 156 -7.11 19.47 -27.29
C LYS A 156 -6.51 18.62 -28.41
N HIS A 157 -7.30 18.29 -29.41
CA HIS A 157 -6.91 17.43 -30.53
C HIS A 157 -7.25 18.08 -31.87
N ILE A 158 -6.38 17.91 -32.86
CA ILE A 158 -6.60 18.41 -34.22
C ILE A 158 -7.89 17.84 -34.83
N ARG A 159 -8.25 16.60 -34.45
CA ARG A 159 -9.49 15.95 -34.90
C ARG A 159 -10.76 16.70 -34.47
N GLU A 160 -10.74 17.38 -33.33
CA GLU A 160 -11.86 18.22 -32.88
C GLU A 160 -12.02 19.43 -33.81
N ILE A 161 -10.91 20.06 -34.19
CA ILE A 161 -10.89 21.16 -35.16
C ILE A 161 -11.43 20.69 -36.52
N CYS A 162 -10.99 19.52 -36.99
CA CYS A 162 -11.50 18.92 -38.22
C CYS A 162 -13.02 18.66 -38.17
N ALA A 163 -13.54 18.23 -37.02
CA ALA A 163 -14.96 18.01 -36.83
C ALA A 163 -15.75 19.31 -36.99
N ASP A 164 -15.27 20.41 -36.40
CA ASP A 164 -15.93 21.71 -36.51
C ASP A 164 -15.77 22.34 -37.90
N VAL A 165 -14.63 22.16 -38.59
CA VAL A 165 -14.50 22.57 -40.01
C VAL A 165 -15.50 21.81 -40.90
N ARG A 166 -15.66 20.49 -40.69
CA ARG A 166 -16.69 19.71 -41.40
C ARG A 166 -18.10 20.19 -41.07
N LEU A 167 -18.33 20.58 -39.83
CA LEU A 167 -19.63 21.06 -39.36
C LEU A 167 -20.05 22.34 -40.08
N VAL A 168 -19.13 23.29 -40.29
CA VAL A 168 -19.38 24.51 -41.10
C VAL A 168 -20.03 24.15 -42.44
N PHE A 169 -19.38 23.25 -43.19
CA PHE A 169 -19.86 22.87 -44.52
C PHE A 169 -21.09 21.97 -44.49
N LYS A 170 -21.18 21.05 -43.52
CA LYS A 170 -22.35 20.18 -43.35
C LYS A 170 -23.61 20.98 -43.01
N ASN A 171 -23.49 21.99 -42.15
CA ASN A 171 -24.61 22.87 -41.83
C ASN A 171 -25.06 23.66 -43.06
N ALA A 172 -24.10 24.22 -43.81
CA ALA A 172 -24.42 24.92 -45.05
C ALA A 172 -25.14 24.03 -46.06
N MET A 173 -24.66 22.79 -46.26
CA MET A 173 -25.31 21.85 -47.17
C MET A 173 -26.66 21.32 -46.65
N LYS A 174 -26.84 21.22 -45.32
CA LYS A 174 -28.10 20.81 -44.68
C LYS A 174 -29.18 21.88 -44.83
N TYR A 175 -28.81 23.15 -44.64
CA TYR A 175 -29.75 24.26 -44.67
C TYR A 175 -30.11 24.70 -46.09
N ASN A 176 -29.14 24.69 -47.02
CA ASN A 176 -29.32 25.23 -48.35
C ASN A 176 -29.59 24.14 -49.39
N ASP A 177 -30.50 24.43 -50.34
CA ASP A 177 -30.81 23.57 -51.48
C ASP A 177 -29.54 23.20 -52.27
N GLU A 178 -29.47 21.97 -52.80
CA GLU A 178 -28.29 21.43 -53.50
C GLU A 178 -27.86 22.25 -54.71
N LYS A 179 -28.78 23.01 -55.33
CA LYS A 179 -28.51 23.87 -56.49
C LYS A 179 -28.10 25.28 -56.11
N SER A 180 -28.20 25.66 -54.84
CA SER A 180 -27.78 26.98 -54.37
C SER A 180 -26.26 27.15 -54.45
N ASP A 181 -25.81 28.38 -54.70
CA ASP A 181 -24.38 28.68 -54.74
C ASP A 181 -23.70 28.32 -53.41
N VAL A 182 -24.33 28.61 -52.27
CA VAL A 182 -23.76 28.32 -50.93
C VAL A 182 -23.56 26.82 -50.73
N HIS A 183 -24.50 25.97 -51.15
CA HIS A 183 -24.34 24.53 -51.09
C HIS A 183 -23.17 24.05 -51.97
N VAL A 184 -23.09 24.51 -53.21
CA VAL A 184 -22.01 24.15 -54.15
C VAL A 184 -20.65 24.62 -53.62
N MET A 185 -20.58 25.83 -53.05
CA MET A 185 -19.39 26.39 -52.43
C MET A 185 -18.94 25.54 -51.25
N ALA A 186 -19.87 25.16 -50.36
CA ALA A 186 -19.59 24.33 -49.19
C ALA A 186 -19.08 22.94 -49.59
N LYS A 187 -19.74 22.28 -50.54
CA LYS A 187 -19.34 20.97 -51.07
C LYS A 187 -17.94 21.02 -51.67
N THR A 188 -17.64 22.06 -52.45
CA THR A 188 -16.33 22.23 -53.10
C THR A 188 -15.22 22.47 -52.06
N LEU A 189 -15.46 23.34 -51.08
CA LEU A 189 -14.47 23.64 -50.05
C LEU A 189 -14.25 22.47 -49.09
N LEU A 190 -15.31 21.72 -48.76
CA LEU A 190 -15.20 20.48 -47.98
C LEU A 190 -14.31 19.46 -48.70
N ALA A 191 -14.53 19.22 -50.00
CA ALA A 191 -13.69 18.30 -50.77
C ALA A 191 -12.21 18.72 -50.76
N LYS A 192 -11.94 20.02 -50.95
CA LYS A 192 -10.58 20.58 -50.87
C LYS A 192 -9.97 20.46 -49.47
N PHE A 193 -10.77 20.63 -48.43
CA PHE A 193 -10.33 20.44 -47.06
C PHE A 193 -9.96 18.98 -46.79
N GLU A 194 -10.81 18.01 -47.18
CA GLU A 194 -10.55 16.59 -46.98
C GLU A 194 -9.30 16.13 -47.73
N GLU A 195 -9.09 16.58 -48.96
CA GLU A 195 -7.87 16.30 -49.75
C GLU A 195 -6.61 16.71 -48.97
N LYS A 196 -6.61 17.91 -48.40
CA LYS A 196 -5.48 18.43 -47.62
C LYS A 196 -5.34 17.74 -46.27
N TRP A 197 -6.48 17.45 -45.62
CA TRP A 197 -6.50 16.73 -44.36
C TRP A 197 -5.89 15.35 -44.50
N LEU A 198 -6.19 14.62 -45.59
CA LEU A 198 -5.61 13.30 -45.87
C LEU A 198 -4.07 13.34 -45.98
N GLN A 199 -3.48 14.47 -46.38
CA GLN A 199 -2.01 14.62 -46.43
C GLN A 199 -1.40 14.80 -45.03
N LEU A 200 -2.15 15.35 -44.08
CA LEU A 200 -1.70 15.57 -42.70
C LEU A 200 -2.07 14.39 -41.77
N LEU A 201 -3.14 13.66 -42.10
CA LEU A 201 -3.71 12.58 -41.30
C LEU A 201 -2.68 11.52 -40.86
N PRO A 202 -1.77 11.02 -41.72
CA PRO A 202 -0.77 10.03 -41.29
C PRO A 202 0.10 10.54 -40.14
N LYS A 203 0.54 11.81 -40.19
CA LYS A 203 1.37 12.42 -39.15
C LYS A 203 0.61 12.64 -37.85
N VAL A 204 -0.68 12.94 -37.94
CA VAL A 204 -1.55 13.08 -36.76
C VAL A 204 -1.76 11.72 -36.10
N THR A 205 -2.07 10.69 -36.88
CA THR A 205 -2.23 9.33 -36.36
C THR A 205 -0.93 8.83 -35.72
N GLU A 206 0.22 9.04 -36.37
CA GLU A 206 1.52 8.65 -35.83
C GLU A 206 1.79 9.34 -34.48
N GLU A 207 1.55 10.65 -34.36
CA GLU A 207 1.76 11.36 -33.09
C GLU A 207 0.77 10.96 -31.99
N GLU A 208 -0.48 10.61 -32.35
CA GLU A 208 -1.47 10.08 -31.41
C GLU A 208 -1.03 8.71 -30.86
N THR A 209 -0.66 7.76 -31.74
CA THR A 209 -0.15 6.44 -31.33
C THR A 209 1.10 6.58 -30.45
N ARG A 210 2.04 7.44 -30.85
CA ARG A 210 3.26 7.68 -30.10
C ARG A 210 3.00 8.26 -28.71
N ARG A 211 1.98 9.13 -28.56
CA ARG A 211 1.57 9.64 -27.25
C ARG A 211 0.94 8.57 -26.37
N GLU A 212 0.10 7.71 -26.93
CA GLU A 212 -0.48 6.58 -26.21
C GLU A 212 0.61 5.62 -25.71
N GLU A 213 1.61 5.33 -26.54
CA GLU A 213 2.77 4.51 -26.18
C GLU A 213 3.62 5.18 -25.07
N GLU A 214 3.94 6.48 -25.22
CA GLU A 214 4.68 7.25 -24.21
C GLU A 214 3.92 7.31 -22.87
N GLU A 215 2.59 7.44 -22.89
CA GLU A 215 1.77 7.44 -21.69
C GLU A 215 1.72 6.05 -21.04
N ALA A 216 1.56 4.99 -21.83
CA ALA A 216 1.59 3.61 -21.34
C ALA A 216 2.95 3.26 -20.72
N GLU A 217 4.05 3.66 -21.36
CA GLU A 217 5.41 3.49 -20.83
C GLU A 217 5.58 4.24 -19.50
N ALA A 218 5.11 5.49 -19.41
CA ALA A 218 5.17 6.27 -18.19
C ALA A 218 4.35 5.66 -17.04
N GLN A 219 3.18 5.10 -17.35
CA GLN A 219 2.35 4.38 -16.36
C GLN A 219 3.04 3.10 -15.88
N LEU A 220 3.61 2.32 -16.79
CA LEU A 220 4.36 1.11 -16.45
C LEU A 220 5.59 1.44 -15.60
N ALA A 221 6.35 2.48 -15.96
CA ALA A 221 7.50 2.93 -15.20
C ALA A 221 7.12 3.37 -13.77
N LEU A 222 5.96 4.04 -13.61
CA LEU A 222 5.44 4.40 -12.30
C LEU A 222 5.07 3.16 -11.48
N GLN A 223 4.45 2.16 -12.08
CA GLN A 223 4.12 0.90 -11.41
C GLN A 223 5.38 0.16 -10.97
N VAL A 224 6.37 0.00 -11.86
CA VAL A 224 7.65 -0.65 -11.55
C VAL A 224 8.38 0.08 -10.41
N ALA A 225 8.37 1.42 -10.41
CA ALA A 225 8.97 2.19 -9.33
C ALA A 225 8.26 1.99 -7.98
N GLN A 226 6.92 1.91 -7.98
CA GLN A 226 6.14 1.60 -6.79
C GLN A 226 6.46 0.19 -6.28
N GLU A 227 6.47 -0.81 -7.15
CA GLU A 227 6.80 -2.20 -6.80
C GLU A 227 8.25 -2.33 -6.27
N ALA A 228 9.21 -1.61 -6.85
CA ALA A 228 10.59 -1.60 -6.36
C ALA A 228 10.71 -0.96 -4.97
N ALA A 229 10.01 0.15 -4.72
CA ALA A 229 9.98 0.81 -3.41
C ALA A 229 9.35 -0.11 -2.33
N GLN A 230 8.29 -0.80 -2.70
CA GLN A 230 7.60 -1.80 -1.88
C GLN A 230 8.49 -2.99 -1.55
N ALA A 231 9.15 -3.58 -2.56
CA ALA A 231 10.08 -4.68 -2.38
C ALA A 231 11.30 -4.28 -1.54
N LYS A 232 11.74 -3.02 -1.61
CA LYS A 232 12.77 -2.48 -0.70
C LYS A 232 12.26 -2.44 0.74
N MET A 233 11.05 -1.92 0.98
CA MET A 233 10.45 -1.90 2.32
C MET A 233 10.32 -3.32 2.91
N ALA A 234 9.88 -4.29 2.11
CA ALA A 234 9.78 -5.68 2.56
C ALA A 234 11.15 -6.29 2.93
N ARG A 235 12.21 -5.99 2.18
CA ARG A 235 13.58 -6.41 2.52
C ARG A 235 14.09 -5.73 3.79
N ASP A 236 13.87 -4.43 3.93
CA ASP A 236 14.27 -3.67 5.12
C ASP A 236 13.56 -4.23 6.37
N LEU A 237 12.28 -4.59 6.26
CA LEU A 237 11.53 -5.27 7.33
C LEU A 237 12.10 -6.64 7.69
N SER A 238 12.45 -7.45 6.69
CA SER A 238 13.06 -8.75 6.94
C SER A 238 14.38 -8.62 7.70
N ASN A 239 15.17 -7.60 7.39
CA ASN A 239 16.43 -7.33 8.09
C ASN A 239 16.19 -6.87 9.53
N GLU A 240 15.27 -5.92 9.75
CA GLU A 240 14.91 -5.45 11.10
C GLU A 240 14.36 -6.61 11.97
N LEU A 241 13.58 -7.52 11.39
CA LEU A 241 13.08 -8.71 12.09
C LEU A 241 14.21 -9.66 12.50
N TYR A 242 15.20 -9.86 11.63
CA TYR A 242 16.39 -10.65 11.93
C TYR A 242 17.20 -10.02 13.07
N GLU A 243 17.35 -8.69 13.09
CA GLU A 243 18.00 -8.00 14.21
C GLU A 243 17.28 -8.22 15.54
N VAL A 244 15.94 -8.16 15.55
CA VAL A 244 15.15 -8.44 16.75
C VAL A 244 15.35 -9.89 17.23
N ASP A 245 15.38 -10.86 16.32
CA ASP A 245 15.61 -12.27 16.64
C ASP A 245 16.97 -12.50 17.30
N VAL A 246 18.03 -11.85 16.77
CA VAL A 246 19.38 -11.89 17.36
C VAL A 246 19.38 -11.32 18.78
N ILE A 247 18.76 -10.16 19.01
CA ILE A 247 18.71 -9.54 20.34
C ILE A 247 17.91 -10.42 21.32
N LEU A 248 16.84 -11.07 20.86
CA LEU A 248 16.05 -11.99 21.69
C LEU A 248 16.86 -13.21 22.13
N GLU A 249 17.67 -13.81 21.25
CA GLU A 249 18.55 -14.92 21.62
C GLU A 249 19.67 -14.46 22.57
N GLU A 250 20.23 -13.26 22.40
CA GLU A 250 21.19 -12.68 23.37
C GLU A 250 20.58 -12.48 24.76
N LEU A 251 19.36 -11.93 24.84
CA LEU A 251 18.65 -11.77 26.11
C LEU A 251 18.35 -13.12 26.75
N ARG A 252 17.95 -14.11 25.94
CA ARG A 252 17.70 -15.46 26.41
C ARG A 252 18.96 -16.06 27.02
N GLU A 253 20.09 -15.99 26.33
CA GLU A 253 21.39 -16.44 26.85
C GLU A 253 21.80 -15.72 28.14
N MET A 254 21.55 -14.40 28.22
CA MET A 254 21.83 -13.62 29.42
C MET A 254 21.00 -14.09 30.63
N VAL A 255 19.71 -14.35 30.42
CA VAL A 255 18.82 -14.91 31.45
C VAL A 255 19.31 -16.29 31.87
N LEU A 256 19.65 -17.16 30.91
CA LEU A 256 20.17 -18.51 31.17
C LEU A 256 21.45 -18.49 32.02
N LYS A 257 22.38 -17.58 31.74
CA LYS A 257 23.63 -17.43 32.51
C LYS A 257 23.40 -16.94 33.94
N ARG A 258 22.36 -16.14 34.18
CA ARG A 258 22.04 -15.59 35.51
C ARG A 258 21.10 -16.49 36.32
N CYS A 259 20.54 -17.56 35.73
CA CYS A 259 19.77 -18.55 36.45
C CYS A 259 20.65 -19.25 37.50
N ARG A 260 20.34 -19.02 38.78
CA ARG A 260 20.93 -19.75 39.90
C ARG A 260 20.64 -21.24 39.74
N LYS A 261 21.61 -22.11 40.06
CA LYS A 261 21.35 -23.55 40.16
C LYS A 261 20.27 -23.83 41.20
N MET A 262 19.29 -24.65 40.83
CA MET A 262 18.25 -25.07 41.77
C MET A 262 18.87 -26.03 42.80
N SER A 263 18.63 -25.77 44.09
CA SER A 263 19.16 -26.66 45.14
C SER A 263 18.42 -28.00 45.15
N THR A 264 19.04 -29.02 45.75
CA THR A 264 18.44 -30.35 45.92
C THR A 264 17.09 -30.27 46.65
N GLU A 265 16.98 -29.42 47.66
CA GLU A 265 15.72 -29.20 48.37
C GLU A 265 14.64 -28.55 47.50
N GLU A 266 15.02 -27.63 46.61
CA GLU A 266 14.07 -27.04 45.66
C GLU A 266 13.63 -28.02 44.57
N LYS A 267 14.54 -28.89 44.11
CA LYS A 267 14.24 -30.03 43.22
C LYS A 267 13.26 -31.00 43.87
N ARG A 268 13.46 -31.31 45.16
CA ARG A 268 12.56 -32.18 45.93
C ARG A 268 11.16 -31.57 46.03
N LYS A 269 11.06 -30.29 46.43
CA LYS A 269 9.77 -29.56 46.50
C LYS A 269 9.05 -29.46 45.16
N LEU A 270 9.81 -29.34 44.07
CA LEU A 270 9.28 -29.33 42.72
C LEU A 270 8.68 -30.70 42.35
N GLY A 271 9.40 -31.79 42.63
CA GLY A 271 8.91 -33.16 42.46
C GLY A 271 7.62 -33.41 43.24
N ASP A 272 7.61 -33.03 44.52
CA ASP A 272 6.41 -33.11 45.37
C ASP A 272 5.25 -32.26 44.80
N GLY A 273 5.56 -31.14 44.16
CA GLY A 273 4.57 -30.27 43.52
C GLY A 273 3.94 -30.88 42.28
N LEU A 274 4.73 -31.55 41.44
CA LEU A 274 4.24 -32.23 40.22
C LEU A 274 3.25 -33.35 40.55
N ILE A 275 3.50 -34.10 41.63
CA ILE A 275 2.62 -35.17 42.10
C ILE A 275 1.23 -34.63 42.51
N ARG A 276 1.16 -33.37 42.95
CA ARG A 276 -0.08 -32.73 43.40
C ARG A 276 -0.88 -32.04 42.27
N LEU A 277 -0.35 -31.99 41.05
CA LEU A 277 -1.05 -31.35 39.94
C LEU A 277 -2.24 -32.18 39.45
N SER A 278 -3.22 -31.49 38.86
CA SER A 278 -4.26 -32.12 38.06
C SER A 278 -3.64 -32.84 36.84
N PRO A 279 -4.31 -33.87 36.29
CA PRO A 279 -3.83 -34.57 35.09
C PRO A 279 -3.54 -33.62 33.92
N ASP A 280 -4.40 -32.64 33.68
CA ASP A 280 -4.25 -31.67 32.59
C ASP A 280 -3.05 -30.74 32.77
N ASP A 281 -2.77 -30.31 34.00
CA ASP A 281 -1.62 -29.45 34.29
C ASP A 281 -0.32 -30.26 34.35
N LEU A 282 -0.39 -31.53 34.77
CA LEU A 282 0.75 -32.45 34.71
C LEU A 282 1.17 -32.69 33.25
N SER A 283 0.25 -32.92 32.33
CA SER A 283 0.58 -33.06 30.90
C SER A 283 1.26 -31.81 30.33
N LYS A 284 0.78 -30.61 30.68
CA LYS A 284 1.43 -29.35 30.28
C LYS A 284 2.83 -29.20 30.91
N ALA A 285 2.98 -29.60 32.17
CA ALA A 285 4.28 -29.58 32.86
C ALA A 285 5.30 -30.51 32.19
N LEU A 286 4.88 -31.71 31.79
CA LEU A 286 5.71 -32.66 31.04
C LEU A 286 6.02 -32.18 29.61
N GLU A 287 5.09 -31.45 28.98
CA GLU A 287 5.34 -30.81 27.69
C GLU A 287 6.43 -29.74 27.76
N ILE A 288 6.56 -29.01 28.89
CA ILE A 288 7.68 -28.07 29.12
C ILE A 288 9.02 -28.80 29.10
N VAL A 289 9.08 -30.03 29.64
CA VAL A 289 10.29 -30.86 29.62
C VAL A 289 10.58 -31.35 28.19
N ALA A 290 9.57 -31.85 27.47
CA ALA A 290 9.70 -32.31 26.09
C ALA A 290 10.17 -31.20 25.12
N GLN A 291 9.80 -29.94 25.38
CA GLN A 291 10.24 -28.79 24.60
C GLN A 291 11.76 -28.55 24.67
N SER A 292 12.39 -28.88 25.79
CA SER A 292 13.84 -28.73 26.00
C SER A 292 14.60 -30.03 25.70
N ASN A 293 13.93 -31.18 25.77
CA ASN A 293 14.49 -32.49 25.51
C ASN A 293 13.64 -33.28 24.49
N PRO A 294 13.98 -33.23 23.19
CA PRO A 294 13.20 -33.88 22.13
C PRO A 294 13.10 -35.41 22.22
N SER A 295 13.97 -36.08 23.01
CA SER A 295 13.90 -37.53 23.24
C SER A 295 13.01 -37.93 24.41
N PHE A 296 12.46 -36.95 25.16
CA PHE A 296 11.56 -37.20 26.27
C PHE A 296 10.14 -37.49 25.80
N GLN A 297 9.58 -38.62 26.21
CA GLN A 297 8.23 -39.05 25.84
C GLN A 297 7.20 -38.62 26.88
N ALA A 298 6.70 -37.38 26.75
CA ALA A 298 5.75 -36.79 27.71
C ALA A 298 4.36 -37.47 27.75
N THR A 299 4.02 -38.31 26.77
CA THR A 299 2.71 -38.97 26.63
C THR A 299 2.71 -40.45 27.00
N ALA A 300 3.82 -40.98 27.53
CA ALA A 300 3.87 -42.37 27.99
C ALA A 300 3.01 -42.56 29.25
N GLU A 301 2.53 -43.78 29.46
CA GLU A 301 1.69 -44.15 30.61
C GLU A 301 2.47 -44.09 31.94
N GLU A 302 3.78 -44.32 31.87
CA GLU A 302 4.74 -44.12 32.96
C GLU A 302 5.89 -43.26 32.43
N VAL A 303 6.18 -42.15 33.13
CA VAL A 303 7.20 -41.17 32.73
C VAL A 303 8.17 -40.97 33.88
N ASP A 304 9.42 -41.38 33.68
CA ASP A 304 10.51 -41.12 34.62
C ASP A 304 11.17 -39.77 34.31
N LEU A 305 11.19 -38.87 35.29
CA LEU A 305 11.74 -37.53 35.16
C LEU A 305 12.91 -37.34 36.13
N ASP A 306 14.12 -37.48 35.59
CA ASP A 306 15.34 -37.16 36.33
C ASP A 306 15.52 -35.64 36.42
N MET A 307 15.32 -35.10 37.64
CA MET A 307 15.47 -33.69 37.98
C MET A 307 16.92 -33.18 37.94
N ASP A 308 17.90 -34.07 38.04
CA ASP A 308 19.31 -33.72 38.01
C ASP A 308 19.88 -33.68 36.59
N ALA A 309 19.26 -34.41 35.66
CA ALA A 309 19.60 -34.38 34.24
C ALA A 309 18.98 -33.21 33.45
N GLN A 310 17.98 -32.50 34.01
CA GLN A 310 17.34 -31.38 33.30
C GLN A 310 18.17 -30.09 33.34
N SER A 311 18.04 -29.27 32.30
CA SER A 311 18.64 -27.93 32.29
C SER A 311 18.00 -27.02 33.35
N GLU A 312 18.79 -26.15 33.96
CA GLU A 312 18.34 -25.20 34.98
C GLU A 312 17.14 -24.36 34.52
N SER A 313 17.13 -23.94 33.25
CA SER A 313 16.02 -23.19 32.67
C SER A 313 14.71 -23.98 32.61
N THR A 314 14.79 -25.28 32.33
CA THR A 314 13.62 -26.18 32.32
C THR A 314 13.11 -26.37 33.73
N LEU A 315 14.01 -26.59 34.69
CA LEU A 315 13.70 -26.72 36.11
C LEU A 315 13.01 -25.48 36.69
N TRP A 316 13.51 -24.28 36.37
CA TRP A 316 12.88 -23.04 36.81
C TRP A 316 11.53 -22.78 36.12
N ARG A 317 11.41 -23.04 34.81
CA ARG A 317 10.11 -22.96 34.10
C ARG A 317 9.08 -23.90 34.72
N LEU A 318 9.50 -25.14 35.01
CA LEU A 318 8.66 -26.14 35.65
C LEU A 318 8.23 -25.69 37.04
N LYS A 319 9.15 -25.13 37.84
CA LYS A 319 8.84 -24.60 39.18
C LYS A 319 7.83 -23.47 39.17
N TYR A 320 7.96 -22.50 38.27
CA TYR A 320 6.99 -21.40 38.16
C TYR A 320 5.62 -21.91 37.69
N PHE A 321 5.60 -22.79 36.69
CA PHE A 321 4.36 -23.40 36.20
C PHE A 321 3.65 -24.19 37.30
N VAL A 322 4.36 -25.07 38.00
CA VAL A 322 3.81 -25.89 39.12
C VAL A 322 3.28 -24.99 40.23
N LYS A 323 4.00 -23.92 40.58
CA LYS A 323 3.54 -22.95 41.58
C LYS A 323 2.24 -22.27 41.15
N GLU A 324 2.16 -21.76 39.92
CA GLU A 324 0.99 -21.06 39.40
C GLU A 324 -0.22 -22.00 39.30
N ALA A 325 -0.02 -23.22 38.81
CA ALA A 325 -1.08 -24.23 38.70
C ALA A 325 -1.64 -24.63 40.08
N LEU A 326 -0.78 -24.81 41.08
CA LEU A 326 -1.21 -25.11 42.45
C LEU A 326 -1.92 -23.92 43.13
N GLU A 327 -1.51 -22.68 42.85
CA GLU A 327 -2.20 -21.47 43.34
C GLU A 327 -3.60 -21.32 42.72
N VAL A 328 -3.77 -21.66 41.44
CA VAL A 328 -5.07 -21.63 40.75
C VAL A 328 -5.99 -22.75 41.26
N GLN A 329 -5.45 -23.95 41.51
CA GLN A 329 -6.18 -25.06 42.13
C GLN A 329 -6.60 -24.74 43.58
N GLY A 330 -5.76 -24.01 44.32
CA GLY A 330 -6.07 -23.53 45.67
C GLY A 330 -7.14 -22.43 45.70
N LYS A 331 -7.20 -21.56 44.68
CA LYS A 331 -8.23 -20.51 44.57
C LYS A 331 -9.58 -21.05 44.09
N ASN A 332 -9.60 -22.08 43.26
CA ASN A 332 -10.84 -22.76 42.84
C ASN A 332 -11.52 -23.56 43.96
N SER A 333 -10.86 -23.78 45.10
CA SER A 333 -11.43 -24.41 46.30
C SER A 333 -11.86 -23.39 47.38
N GLY A 334 -11.72 -22.08 47.14
CA GLY A 334 -12.10 -21.04 48.09
C GLY A 334 -12.51 -19.69 47.45
N SER A 335 -13.83 -19.48 47.33
CA SER A 335 -14.55 -18.21 47.11
C SER A 335 -14.60 -17.59 45.70
N MET A 336 -15.86 -17.39 45.26
CA MET A 336 -16.29 -16.44 44.23
C MET A 336 -15.79 -15.01 44.51
N GLY A 337 -15.38 -14.29 43.46
CA GLY A 337 -15.39 -12.82 43.41
C GLY A 337 -14.15 -12.16 42.78
N GLY A 338 -14.35 -11.34 41.74
CA GLY A 338 -13.40 -10.30 41.32
C GLY A 338 -12.79 -10.46 39.92
N ASN A 339 -13.51 -9.99 38.91
CA ASN A 339 -13.17 -10.04 37.49
C ASN A 339 -12.52 -8.72 37.06
N GLU A 340 -11.17 -8.63 36.98
CA GLU A 340 -10.52 -7.50 36.30
C GLU A 340 -9.06 -7.74 35.82
N ASN A 341 -8.45 -8.90 36.11
CA ASN A 341 -7.04 -9.18 35.74
C ASN A 341 -6.87 -10.17 34.56
N GLN A 342 -7.96 -10.49 33.85
CA GLN A 342 -7.93 -11.49 32.77
C GLN A 342 -7.21 -11.01 31.49
N ASN A 343 -7.20 -9.70 31.20
CA ASN A 343 -6.78 -9.22 29.88
C ASN A 343 -5.25 -9.25 29.67
N ASN A 344 -4.46 -8.99 30.71
CA ASN A 344 -2.99 -9.04 30.62
C ASN A 344 -2.45 -10.48 30.66
N ASN A 345 -3.08 -11.37 31.42
CA ASN A 345 -2.72 -12.80 31.43
C ASN A 345 -3.15 -13.52 30.15
N LYS A 346 -4.23 -13.06 29.51
CA LYS A 346 -4.66 -13.55 28.20
C LYS A 346 -3.65 -13.19 27.11
N ARG A 347 -3.18 -11.93 27.04
CA ARG A 347 -2.12 -11.53 26.10
C ARG A 347 -0.78 -12.24 26.34
N LYS A 348 -0.38 -12.46 27.60
CA LYS A 348 0.83 -13.23 27.94
C LYS A 348 0.71 -14.72 27.58
N ARG A 349 -0.46 -15.34 27.80
CA ARG A 349 -0.75 -16.72 27.35
C ARG A 349 -0.76 -16.82 25.82
N GLU A 350 -1.40 -15.87 25.14
CA GLU A 350 -1.44 -15.82 23.68
C GLU A 350 -0.04 -15.64 23.07
N PHE A 351 0.86 -14.88 23.71
CA PHE A 351 2.25 -14.74 23.30
C PHE A 351 3.06 -16.03 23.50
N CYS A 352 2.91 -16.72 24.65
CA CYS A 352 3.53 -18.03 24.87
C CYS A 352 3.02 -19.10 23.90
N ASP A 353 1.72 -19.10 23.59
CA ASP A 353 1.10 -20.02 22.64
C ASP A 353 1.48 -19.70 21.18
N ALA A 354 1.74 -18.44 20.84
CA ALA A 354 2.23 -18.03 19.52
C ALA A 354 3.68 -18.49 19.26
N ILE A 355 4.55 -18.39 20.27
CA ILE A 355 5.94 -18.91 20.22
C ILE A 355 5.96 -20.44 20.05
N ALA A 356 5.00 -21.16 20.62
CA ALA A 356 4.86 -22.61 20.43
C ALA A 356 4.43 -23.00 19.00
N LYS A 357 3.69 -22.13 18.30
CA LYS A 357 3.22 -22.37 16.92
C LYS A 357 4.26 -22.02 15.85
N THR A 358 5.11 -21.01 16.06
CA THR A 358 6.13 -20.60 15.07
C THR A 358 7.25 -21.65 14.91
N LYS A 359 7.66 -22.33 15.99
CA LYS A 359 8.65 -23.44 15.92
C LYS A 359 8.15 -24.69 15.17
N LYS A 360 6.84 -24.89 15.02
CA LYS A 360 6.27 -26.00 14.22
C LYS A 360 6.27 -25.72 12.71
N LYS A 361 6.33 -24.46 12.28
CA LYS A 361 6.33 -24.11 10.84
C LYS A 361 7.74 -24.15 10.22
N THR A 362 8.78 -23.77 10.96
CA THR A 362 10.18 -23.78 10.46
C THR A 362 10.78 -25.18 10.25
N LYS A 363 10.13 -26.25 10.72
CA LYS A 363 10.54 -27.65 10.45
C LYS A 363 9.87 -28.31 9.23
N LYS A 364 8.91 -27.64 8.57
CA LYS A 364 8.13 -28.22 7.45
C LYS A 364 8.43 -27.62 6.08
N THR A 365 9.33 -26.65 6.00
CA THR A 365 9.83 -26.09 4.74
C THR A 365 11.34 -26.16 4.75
N THR A 366 11.85 -27.36 4.49
CA THR A 366 13.20 -27.58 3.96
C THR A 366 13.06 -28.41 2.70
#